data_AF-A0A2G9TFG3-F1
#
_entry.id   AF-A0A2G9TFG3-F1
#
_cell.length_a   1.000
_cell.length_b   1.000
_cell.length_c   1.000
_cell.angle_alpha   90.00
_cell.angle_beta   90.00
_cell.angle_gamma   90.00
#
_symmetry.space_group_name_H-M   'P 1'
#
loop_
_entity.id
_entity.type
_entity.pdbx_description
1 polymer ?
#
loop_
_entity_poly.entity_id
_entity_poly.type
_entity_poly.pdbx_seq_one_letter_code
_entity_poly.pdbx_strand_id
1 'polypeptide(L)'
;YAMSIFENSNLQKLFPPENRLVIDTGSVQFQNNRMLCYFRIKELMVKLGREHEMSEEDQSLSYYSNGDKAICEESSFNLTVVESAVSQTAFTLRWPALNTSDIDHRKFLGYD
;
A
#
# COMPACT_ATOMS: atom_id res chain seq x y z
N TYR A 1 21.27 13.31 3.25
CA TYR A 1 20.44 12.10 3.33
C TYR A 1 21.33 10.87 3.25
N ALA A 2 21.16 9.92 4.18
CA ALA A 2 21.79 8.60 4.15
C ALA A 2 21.00 7.60 3.29
N MET A 3 19.70 7.81 3.17
CA MET A 3 18.83 7.09 2.23
C MET A 3 17.83 8.08 1.63
N SER A 4 17.74 8.09 0.30
CA SER A 4 16.74 8.88 -0.43
C SER A 4 16.09 7.97 -1.47
N ILE A 5 14.78 7.78 -1.33
CA ILE A 5 13.98 6.98 -2.23
C ILE A 5 13.01 7.96 -2.91
N PHE A 6 13.41 8.36 -4.11
CA PHE A 6 12.80 9.47 -4.83
C PHE A 6 12.34 9.02 -6.22
N GLU A 7 11.10 9.39 -6.59
CA GLU A 7 10.54 9.20 -7.95
C GLU A 7 10.54 7.76 -8.49
N ASN A 8 10.29 6.77 -7.63
CA ASN A 8 10.15 5.39 -8.07
C ASN A 8 8.68 5.10 -8.41
N SER A 9 8.34 5.19 -9.69
CA SER A 9 6.97 5.08 -10.19
C SER A 9 6.28 3.74 -9.92
N ASN A 10 7.05 2.66 -9.72
CA ASN A 10 6.54 1.30 -9.54
C ASN A 10 6.91 0.67 -8.19
N LEU A 11 7.61 1.39 -7.30
CA LEU A 11 8.03 0.84 -6.01
C LEU A 11 6.80 0.65 -5.12
N GLN A 12 6.52 -0.60 -4.74
CA GLN A 12 5.38 -0.94 -3.88
C GLN A 12 5.79 -1.44 -2.50
N LYS A 13 6.97 -2.05 -2.41
CA LYS A 13 7.52 -2.68 -1.21
C LYS A 13 8.94 -2.20 -1.01
N LEU A 14 9.36 -2.06 0.24
CA LEU A 14 10.70 -1.63 0.61
C LEU A 14 11.60 -2.84 0.85
N PHE A 15 11.73 -3.25 2.10
CA PHE A 15 12.58 -4.36 2.51
C PHE A 15 11.72 -5.51 3.05
N PRO A 16 12.13 -6.77 2.84
CA PRO A 16 11.54 -7.91 3.53
C PRO A 16 11.58 -7.74 5.05
N PRO A 17 10.61 -8.29 5.80
CA PRO A 17 10.55 -8.15 7.26
C PRO A 17 11.78 -8.72 7.98
N GLU A 18 12.45 -9.71 7.36
CA GLU A 18 13.64 -10.38 7.88
C GLU A 18 14.92 -9.53 7.79
N ASN A 19 14.91 -8.43 7.01
CA ASN A 19 16.10 -7.63 6.80
C ASN A 19 16.40 -6.73 8.00
N ARG A 20 17.63 -6.80 8.51
CA ARG A 20 18.15 -5.86 9.50
C ARG A 20 18.83 -4.69 8.82
N LEU A 21 18.07 -3.60 8.62
CA LEU A 21 18.60 -2.32 8.16
C LEU A 21 18.93 -1.43 9.36
N VAL A 22 20.11 -0.80 9.34
CA VAL A 22 20.53 0.18 10.34
C VAL A 22 21.07 1.41 9.61
N ILE A 23 20.66 2.60 10.03
CA ILE A 23 21.17 3.87 9.54
C ILE A 23 21.75 4.62 10.73
N ASP A 24 23.07 4.56 10.87
CA ASP A 24 23.81 5.14 12.01
C ASP A 24 23.75 6.68 11.99
N THR A 25 24.01 7.28 10.83
CA THR A 25 24.02 8.73 10.65
C THR A 25 23.30 9.14 9.37
N GLY A 26 22.86 10.40 9.33
CA GLY A 26 22.17 11.00 8.18
C GLY A 26 20.67 10.69 8.10
N SER A 27 19.92 11.62 7.50
CA SER A 27 18.46 11.58 7.39
C SER A 27 17.95 10.65 6.29
N VAL A 28 16.67 10.29 6.37
CA VAL A 28 15.96 9.44 5.41
C VAL A 28 14.86 10.22 4.71
N GLN A 29 14.73 10.07 3.39
CA GLN A 29 13.72 10.78 2.60
C GLN A 29 12.97 9.83 1.68
N PHE A 30 11.66 10.05 1.57
CA PHE A 30 10.77 9.39 0.62
C PHE A 30 9.89 10.42 -0.08
N GLN A 31 10.04 10.60 -1.39
CA GLN A 31 9.10 11.42 -2.17
C GLN A 31 8.81 10.81 -3.54
N ASN A 32 7.60 11.08 -4.03
CA ASN A 32 7.10 10.77 -5.37
C ASN A 32 7.12 9.26 -5.71
N ASN A 33 6.94 8.40 -4.71
CA ASN A 33 6.82 6.96 -4.90
C ASN A 33 5.34 6.59 -4.95
N ARG A 34 4.72 6.84 -6.10
CA ARG A 34 3.26 6.79 -6.31
C ARG A 34 2.59 5.45 -5.98
N MET A 35 3.34 4.36 -6.09
CA MET A 35 2.87 3.01 -5.77
C MET A 35 3.26 2.53 -4.36
N LEU A 36 3.98 3.36 -3.58
CA LEU A 36 4.46 3.01 -2.24
C LEU A 36 3.56 3.65 -1.17
N CYS A 37 2.76 2.83 -0.51
CA CYS A 37 1.88 3.29 0.55
C CYS A 37 2.65 3.93 1.72
N TYR A 38 2.19 5.10 2.16
CA TYR A 38 2.82 5.86 3.23
C TYR A 38 3.01 5.07 4.54
N PHE A 39 2.07 4.19 4.88
CA PHE A 39 2.21 3.37 6.09
C PHE A 39 3.44 2.46 6.06
N ARG A 40 3.92 2.03 4.89
CA ARG A 40 5.15 1.25 4.73
C ARG A 40 6.39 2.07 5.07
N ILE A 41 6.39 3.34 4.71
CA ILE A 41 7.45 4.30 5.07
C ILE A 41 7.45 4.48 6.59
N LYS A 42 6.28 4.70 7.18
CA LYS A 42 6.12 4.84 8.64
C LYS A 42 6.61 3.58 9.38
N GLU A 43 6.24 2.39 8.92
CA GLU A 43 6.73 1.11 9.48
C GLU A 43 8.26 1.02 9.45
N LEU A 44 8.89 1.41 8.34
CA LEU A 44 10.34 1.40 8.22
C LEU A 44 10.98 2.42 9.17
N MET A 45 10.45 3.64 9.25
CA MET A 45 11.00 4.71 10.10
C MET A 45 10.89 4.35 11.58
N VAL A 46 9.81 3.66 12.00
CA VAL A 46 9.71 3.07 13.35
C VAL A 46 10.77 1.99 13.57
N LYS A 47 10.98 1.08 12.60
CA LYS A 47 12.04 0.06 12.70
C LYS A 47 13.44 0.64 12.79
N LEU A 48 13.66 1.81 12.19
CA LEU A 48 14.92 2.55 12.25
C LEU A 48 15.05 3.40 13.52
N GLY A 49 14.01 3.51 14.36
CA GLY A 49 13.98 4.40 15.54
C GLY A 49 13.98 5.89 15.18
N ARG A 50 13.40 6.24 14.04
CA ARG A 50 13.44 7.57 13.40
C ARG A 50 12.04 8.13 13.14
N GLU A 51 11.02 7.71 13.88
CA GLU A 51 9.65 8.22 13.74
C GLU A 51 9.52 9.74 13.94
N HIS A 52 10.49 10.35 14.65
CA HIS A 52 10.58 11.79 14.86
C HIS A 52 11.07 12.56 13.62
N GLU A 53 11.60 11.88 12.59
CA GLU A 53 12.10 12.47 11.35
C GLU A 53 11.08 12.40 10.19
N MET A 54 9.80 12.23 10.53
CA MET A 54 8.69 12.09 9.59
C MET A 54 8.14 13.44 9.11
N SER A 55 9.00 14.43 8.86
CA SER A 55 8.58 15.76 8.39
C SER A 55 7.84 15.66 7.05
N GLU A 56 6.90 16.59 6.79
CA GLU A 56 6.22 16.66 5.49
C GLU A 56 7.20 16.92 4.34
N GLU A 57 8.26 17.68 4.61
CA GLU A 57 9.33 17.97 3.66
C GLU A 57 10.06 16.69 3.26
N ASP A 58 10.35 15.78 4.19
CA ASP A 58 11.15 14.58 3.88
C ASP A 58 10.30 13.37 3.46
N GLN A 59 9.04 13.27 3.90
CA GLN A 59 8.21 12.08 3.67
C GLN A 59 7.02 12.33 2.74
N SER A 60 6.87 13.55 2.22
CA SER A 60 5.78 14.04 1.37
C SER A 60 4.44 13.35 1.64
N LEU A 61 3.72 13.86 2.65
CA LEU A 61 2.32 13.51 2.93
C LEU A 61 1.35 14.01 1.85
N SER A 62 1.86 14.66 0.81
CA SER A 62 1.04 15.14 -0.31
C SER A 62 0.24 13.98 -0.91
N TYR A 63 -1.04 14.25 -1.15
CA TYR A 63 -1.96 13.35 -1.85
C TYR A 63 -1.44 12.91 -3.23
N TYR A 64 -0.41 13.58 -3.78
CA TYR A 64 0.15 13.31 -5.11
C TYR A 64 1.55 12.69 -5.08
N SER A 65 2.02 12.23 -3.92
CA SER A 65 3.40 11.80 -3.75
C SER A 65 3.52 10.30 -3.45
N ASN A 66 3.52 9.90 -2.18
CA ASN A 66 3.71 8.51 -1.79
C ASN A 66 2.36 7.78 -1.68
N GLY A 67 2.16 6.77 -2.53
CA GLY A 67 1.00 5.87 -2.44
C GLY A 67 -0.28 6.36 -3.12
N ASP A 68 -0.24 7.46 -3.87
CA ASP A 68 -1.41 8.05 -4.51
C ASP A 68 -2.05 7.20 -5.62
N LYS A 69 -1.28 6.26 -6.19
CA LYS A 69 -1.73 5.26 -7.16
C LYS A 69 -1.76 3.84 -6.58
N ALA A 70 -1.46 3.69 -5.29
CA ALA A 70 -1.38 2.40 -4.65
C ALA A 70 -2.72 2.00 -4.00
N ILE A 71 -2.97 0.70 -3.92
CA ILE A 71 -4.00 0.14 -3.06
C ILE A 71 -3.40 0.01 -1.66
N CYS A 72 -3.69 0.97 -0.77
CA CYS A 72 -3.11 1.03 0.57
C CYS A 72 -3.99 0.47 1.68
N GLU A 73 -5.27 0.28 1.39
CA GLU A 73 -6.22 -0.36 2.28
C GLU A 73 -6.67 -1.66 1.62
N GLU A 74 -6.23 -2.79 2.19
CA GLU A 74 -6.62 -4.11 1.74
C GLU A 74 -7.76 -4.61 2.63
N SER A 75 -8.85 -5.04 1.99
CA SER A 75 -9.95 -5.74 2.67
C SER A 75 -10.12 -7.12 2.05
N SER A 76 -10.31 -8.12 2.90
CA SER A 76 -10.51 -9.50 2.47
C SER A 76 -11.98 -9.88 2.52
N PHE A 77 -12.45 -10.63 1.52
CA PHE A 77 -13.77 -11.23 1.51
C PHE A 77 -13.69 -12.71 1.12
N ASN A 78 -14.66 -13.49 1.59
CA ASN A 78 -14.71 -14.92 1.28
C ASN A 78 -15.30 -15.13 -0.12
N LEU A 79 -14.53 -15.81 -0.96
CA LEU A 79 -14.97 -16.32 -2.25
C LEU A 79 -15.62 -17.69 -2.07
N THR A 80 -16.75 -17.90 -2.73
CA THR A 80 -17.43 -19.20 -2.80
C THR A 80 -17.51 -19.65 -4.25
N VAL A 81 -17.14 -20.90 -4.51
CA VAL A 81 -17.36 -21.54 -5.81
C VAL A 81 -18.83 -21.98 -5.87
N VAL A 82 -19.53 -21.60 -6.93
CA VAL A 82 -20.92 -22.06 -7.15
C VAL A 82 -20.86 -23.45 -7.76
N GLU A 83 -20.97 -24.49 -6.92
CA GLU A 83 -20.80 -25.90 -7.31
C GLU A 83 -21.68 -26.32 -8.49
N SER A 84 -22.92 -25.85 -8.55
CA SER A 84 -23.86 -26.13 -9.65
C SER A 84 -23.47 -25.50 -10.99
N ALA A 85 -22.49 -24.59 -11.00
CA ALA A 85 -22.00 -23.86 -12.17
C ALA A 85 -20.49 -24.13 -12.41
N VAL A 86 -20.03 -25.33 -12.02
CA VAL A 86 -18.70 -25.83 -12.34
C VAL A 86 -18.80 -26.78 -13.53
N SER A 87 -17.90 -26.60 -14.50
CA SER A 87 -17.73 -27.48 -15.65
C SER A 87 -16.26 -27.85 -15.83
N GLN A 88 -15.94 -28.63 -16.86
CA GLN A 88 -14.55 -28.99 -17.18
C GLN A 88 -13.69 -27.78 -17.60
N THR A 89 -14.29 -26.67 -18.04
CA THR A 89 -13.57 -25.52 -18.61
C THR A 89 -13.92 -24.19 -17.96
N ALA A 90 -14.89 -24.16 -17.04
CA ALA A 90 -15.35 -22.93 -16.41
C ALA A 90 -15.82 -23.19 -14.98
N PHE A 91 -15.75 -22.15 -14.16
CA PHE A 91 -16.32 -22.12 -12.83
C PHE A 91 -16.89 -20.73 -12.57
N THR A 92 -17.88 -20.66 -11.69
CA THR A 92 -18.47 -19.39 -11.26
C THR A 92 -18.04 -19.09 -9.83
N LEU A 93 -17.50 -17.90 -9.61
CA LEU A 93 -17.21 -17.38 -8.28
C LEU A 93 -18.34 -16.46 -7.82
N ARG A 94 -18.63 -16.51 -6.52
CA ARG A 94 -19.56 -15.61 -5.84
C ARG A 94 -18.92 -15.07 -4.56
N TRP A 95 -19.14 -13.80 -4.29
CA TRP A 95 -18.71 -13.14 -3.06
C TRP A 95 -19.80 -12.18 -2.56
N PRO A 96 -19.77 -11.80 -1.27
CA PRO A 96 -20.63 -10.73 -0.76
C PRO A 96 -20.34 -9.42 -1.49
N ALA A 97 -21.38 -8.62 -1.75
CA ALA A 97 -21.18 -7.28 -2.27
C ALA A 97 -20.40 -6.42 -1.25
N LEU A 98 -19.48 -5.59 -1.74
CA LEU A 98 -18.78 -4.62 -0.91
C LEU A 98 -19.81 -3.73 -0.19
N ASN A 99 -19.70 -3.63 1.13
CA ASN A 99 -20.56 -2.74 1.89
C ASN A 99 -20.19 -1.30 1.57
N THR A 100 -21.04 -0.61 0.81
CA THR A 100 -20.82 0.79 0.42
C THR A 100 -21.53 1.79 1.33
N SER A 101 -22.10 1.37 2.46
CA SER A 101 -22.96 2.24 3.28
C SER A 101 -22.19 3.42 3.90
N ASP A 102 -20.93 3.19 4.26
CA ASP A 102 -20.05 4.19 4.88
C ASP A 102 -19.14 4.92 3.87
N ILE A 103 -19.36 4.70 2.56
CA ILE A 103 -18.59 5.35 1.49
C ILE A 103 -19.53 6.05 0.51
N ASP A 104 -19.03 7.09 -0.13
CA ASP A 104 -19.69 7.63 -1.32
C ASP A 104 -19.72 6.53 -2.39
N HIS A 105 -20.91 6.04 -2.74
CA HIS A 105 -21.11 4.94 -3.69
C HIS A 105 -20.47 5.20 -5.07
N ARG A 106 -20.24 6.47 -5.45
CA ARG A 106 -19.55 6.83 -6.70
C ARG A 106 -18.05 6.54 -6.68
N LYS A 107 -17.48 6.29 -5.49
CA LYS A 107 -16.07 5.89 -5.33
C LYS A 107 -15.85 4.41 -5.62
N PHE A 108 -16.89 3.59 -5.59
CA PHE A 108 -16.80 2.19 -5.98
C PHE A 108 -16.83 2.08 -7.51
N LEU A 109 -15.71 1.69 -8.10
CA LEU A 109 -15.57 1.58 -9.56
C LEU A 109 -15.82 0.16 -10.07
N GLY A 110 -15.60 -0.86 -9.24
CA GLY A 110 -15.75 -2.25 -9.60
C GLY A 110 -14.88 -3.18 -8.76
N TYR A 111 -14.90 -4.46 -9.12
CA TYR A 111 -13.96 -5.47 -8.66
C TYR A 111 -12.93 -5.70 -9.78
N ASP A 112 -11.67 -5.89 -9.41
CA ASP A 112 -10.55 -6.22 -10.31
C ASP A 112 -9.91 -7.53 -9.84
#